data_AF-A0A3B0VPR3-F1
#
_entry.id   AF-A0A3B0VPR3-F1
#
_cell.length_a   1.000
_cell.length_b   1.000
_cell.length_c   1.000
_cell.angle_alpha   90.00
_cell.angle_beta   90.00
_cell.angle_gamma   90.00
#
_symmetry.space_group_name_H-M   'P 1'
#
loop_
_entity.id
_entity.type
_entity.pdbx_description
1 polymer ?
#
loop_
_entity_poly.entity_id
_entity_poly.type
_entity_poly.pdbx_seq_one_letter_code
_entity_poly.pdbx_strand_id
1 'polypeptide(L)'
;MTLPKKIKYLIIGAGVHGLSSGWHLAKELKARGQGSGEDILIVDKTAIAAGASGIACGVIRNFYYQPAMGAVMNESVKIWESDPQAFHFHQCGYIAVVPETQDDDVASIYERQIKGGYEATLVQGEQKVFNYMRNIFPDWRARGLTSMLYEHRSGFAF
;
A
#
# COMPACT_ATOMS: atom_id res chain seq x y z
N MET A 1 30.76 -9.14 -13.56
CA MET A 1 30.30 -8.08 -14.50
C MET A 1 31.14 -6.85 -14.29
N THR A 2 31.56 -6.18 -15.36
CA THR A 2 32.23 -4.87 -15.30
C THR A 2 31.19 -3.75 -15.26
N LEU A 3 31.32 -2.80 -14.34
CA LEU A 3 30.44 -1.63 -14.30
C LEU A 3 30.70 -0.72 -15.51
N PRO A 4 29.65 -0.14 -16.12
CA PRO A 4 29.83 0.78 -17.24
C PRO A 4 30.52 2.07 -16.75
N LYS A 5 31.37 2.66 -17.60
CA LYS A 5 32.04 3.95 -17.29
C LYS A 5 31.07 5.14 -17.31
N LYS A 6 29.93 5.02 -17.98
CA LYS A 6 28.88 6.03 -18.08
C LYS A 6 27.54 5.31 -18.20
N ILE A 7 26.53 5.80 -17.51
CA ILE A 7 25.13 5.37 -17.66
C ILE A 7 24.22 6.59 -17.74
N LYS A 8 23.09 6.47 -18.42
CA LYS A 8 22.12 7.56 -18.59
C LYS A 8 21.23 7.71 -17.36
N TYR A 9 20.75 6.59 -16.82
CA TYR A 9 19.94 6.55 -15.61
C TYR A 9 20.58 5.63 -14.59
N LEU A 10 20.88 6.16 -13.41
CA LEU A 10 21.39 5.41 -12.27
C LEU A 10 20.40 5.54 -11.12
N ILE A 11 19.93 4.41 -10.61
CA ILE A 11 19.10 4.33 -9.41
C ILE A 11 19.92 3.65 -8.32
N ILE A 12 20.04 4.31 -7.17
CA ILE A 12 20.81 3.82 -6.01
C ILE A 12 19.83 3.27 -4.98
N GLY A 13 19.90 1.97 -4.74
CA GLY A 13 19.04 1.18 -3.87
C GLY A 13 18.09 0.27 -4.67
N ALA A 14 18.15 -1.03 -4.43
CA ALA A 14 17.28 -2.05 -5.02
C ALA A 14 16.21 -2.54 -4.01
N GLY A 15 15.67 -1.61 -3.21
CA GLY A 15 14.43 -1.80 -2.46
C GLY A 15 13.19 -1.47 -3.31
N VAL A 16 12.00 -1.57 -2.72
CA VAL A 16 10.72 -1.36 -3.42
C VAL A 16 10.65 -0.02 -4.16
N HIS A 17 11.15 1.06 -3.56
CA HIS A 17 11.16 2.37 -4.21
C HIS A 17 12.05 2.43 -5.44
N GLY A 18 13.27 1.88 -5.36
CA GLY A 18 14.22 1.90 -6.49
C GLY A 18 13.78 0.99 -7.63
N LEU A 19 13.29 -0.21 -7.31
CA LEU A 19 12.76 -1.16 -8.29
C LEU A 19 11.50 -0.60 -8.97
N SER A 20 10.54 -0.06 -8.19
CA SER A 20 9.34 0.58 -8.73
C SER A 20 9.70 1.78 -9.62
N SER A 21 10.63 2.63 -9.18
CA SER A 21 11.10 3.78 -9.96
C SER A 21 11.73 3.35 -11.29
N GLY A 22 12.59 2.33 -11.28
CA GLY A 22 13.20 1.80 -12.50
C GLY A 22 12.16 1.21 -13.46
N TRP A 23 11.20 0.47 -12.93
CA TRP A 23 10.12 -0.11 -13.73
C TRP A 23 9.23 0.96 -14.38
N HIS A 24 8.78 1.96 -13.61
CA HIS A 24 7.95 3.04 -14.14
C HIS A 24 8.72 3.93 -15.13
N LEU A 25 10.01 4.21 -14.88
CA LEU A 25 10.86 4.94 -15.83
C LEU A 25 11.00 4.18 -17.15
N ALA A 26 11.25 2.87 -17.11
CA ALA A 26 11.33 2.05 -18.32
C ALA A 26 10.01 2.07 -19.12
N LYS A 27 8.87 1.94 -18.43
CA LYS A 27 7.53 2.04 -19.04
C LYS A 27 7.32 3.40 -19.72
N GLU A 28 7.69 4.49 -19.04
CA GLU A 28 7.50 5.84 -19.55
C GLU A 28 8.39 6.14 -20.77
N LEU A 29 9.67 5.74 -20.71
CA LEU A 29 10.60 5.89 -21.85
C LEU A 29 10.09 5.14 -23.08
N LYS A 30 9.59 3.92 -22.89
CA LYS A 30 9.03 3.12 -23.96
C LYS A 30 7.77 3.76 -24.54
N ALA A 31 6.85 4.22 -23.68
CA ALA A 31 5.61 4.87 -24.10
C ALA A 31 5.86 6.15 -24.92
N ARG A 32 6.92 6.90 -24.62
CA ARG A 32 7.31 8.11 -25.35
C ARG A 32 8.20 7.87 -26.57
N GLY A 33 8.59 6.62 -26.85
CA GLY A 33 9.56 6.31 -27.90
C GLY A 33 10.97 6.85 -27.64
N GLN A 34 11.32 7.08 -26.37
CA GLN A 34 12.59 7.69 -25.94
C GLN A 34 13.64 6.67 -25.47
N GLY A 35 13.29 5.38 -25.42
CA GLY A 35 14.19 4.29 -25.07
C GLY A 35 13.45 3.01 -24.69
N SER A 36 14.17 1.90 -24.63
CA SER A 36 13.66 0.60 -24.14
C SER A 36 13.66 0.49 -22.61
N GLY A 37 14.46 1.33 -21.92
CA GLY A 37 14.75 1.23 -20.49
C GLY A 37 15.98 0.36 -20.17
N GLU A 38 16.63 -0.24 -21.18
CA GLU A 38 17.84 -1.06 -21.00
C GLU A 38 19.06 -0.26 -20.51
N ASP A 39 19.02 1.07 -20.62
CA ASP A 39 20.04 2.01 -20.14
C ASP A 39 19.79 2.49 -18.69
N ILE A 40 18.88 1.83 -17.96
CA ILE A 40 18.66 2.03 -16.53
C ILE A 40 19.50 1.02 -15.76
N LEU A 41 20.45 1.52 -14.95
CA LEU A 41 21.21 0.71 -14.01
C LEU A 41 20.67 0.93 -12.59
N ILE A 42 20.24 -0.15 -11.94
CA ILE A 42 19.90 -0.15 -10.51
C ILE A 42 21.04 -0.83 -9.76
N VAL A 43 21.62 -0.13 -8.79
CA VAL A 43 22.68 -0.67 -7.93
C VAL A 43 22.20 -0.74 -6.50
N ASP A 44 22.64 -1.76 -5.77
CA ASP A 44 22.45 -1.85 -4.34
C ASP A 44 23.80 -2.04 -3.65
N LYS A 45 23.89 -1.58 -2.39
CA LYS A 45 25.09 -1.76 -1.58
C LYS A 45 25.34 -3.23 -1.25
N THR A 46 24.27 -4.01 -1.06
CA THR A 46 24.36 -5.37 -0.53
C THR A 46 23.68 -6.38 -1.44
N ALA A 47 22.35 -6.31 -1.56
CA ALA A 47 21.54 -7.22 -2.36
C ALA A 47 20.15 -6.61 -2.61
N ILE A 48 19.39 -7.20 -3.53
CA ILE A 48 17.99 -6.83 -3.76
C ILE A 48 17.22 -6.95 -2.45
N ALA A 49 16.44 -5.92 -2.12
CA ALA A 49 15.64 -5.83 -0.90
C ALA A 49 16.42 -5.98 0.43
N ALA A 50 17.75 -5.85 0.45
CA ALA A 50 18.56 -6.01 1.67
C ALA A 50 18.33 -4.94 2.76
N GLY A 51 17.53 -3.90 2.48
CA GLY A 51 17.14 -2.87 3.44
C GLY A 51 15.74 -3.09 4.03
N ALA A 52 15.03 -2.00 4.31
CA ALA A 52 13.69 -2.03 4.92
C ALA A 52 12.67 -2.89 4.14
N SER A 53 12.83 -3.01 2.81
CA SER A 53 11.94 -3.84 1.99
C SER A 53 11.99 -5.32 2.35
N GLY A 54 13.15 -5.88 2.71
CA GLY A 54 13.30 -7.30 3.04
C GLY A 54 12.83 -7.68 4.44
N ILE A 55 12.49 -6.70 5.28
CA ILE A 55 12.02 -6.90 6.66
C ILE A 55 10.64 -6.31 6.91
N ALA A 56 9.99 -5.78 5.87
CA ALA A 56 8.65 -5.22 5.98
C ALA A 56 7.63 -6.34 6.23
N CYS A 57 6.63 -6.08 7.07
CA CYS A 57 5.54 -7.02 7.34
C CYS A 57 4.55 -7.18 6.16
N GLY A 58 4.78 -6.48 5.05
CA GLY A 58 4.04 -6.65 3.81
C GLY A 58 2.61 -6.09 3.79
N VAL A 59 2.16 -5.37 4.83
CA VAL A 59 0.78 -4.84 4.89
C VAL A 59 0.56 -3.72 3.87
N ILE A 60 -0.45 -3.90 3.02
CA ILE A 60 -0.87 -2.96 1.99
C ILE A 60 -2.24 -2.41 2.37
N ARG A 61 -2.31 -1.10 2.62
CA ARG A 61 -3.51 -0.39 3.10
C ARG A 61 -3.59 1.04 2.60
N ASN A 62 -4.79 1.63 2.65
CA ASN A 62 -5.06 3.03 2.31
C ASN A 62 -5.35 3.93 3.52
N PHE A 63 -5.28 3.39 4.74
CA PHE A 63 -5.61 4.11 5.98
C PHE A 63 -4.57 5.20 6.33
N TYR A 64 -4.67 6.36 5.68
CA TYR A 64 -3.76 7.50 5.86
C TYR A 64 -4.52 8.80 6.13
N TYR A 65 -4.07 9.52 7.16
CA TYR A 65 -4.68 10.80 7.51
C TYR A 65 -4.40 11.89 6.47
N GLN A 66 -3.14 12.02 6.03
CA GLN A 66 -2.77 13.02 5.04
C GLN A 66 -3.38 12.69 3.66
N PRO A 67 -4.18 13.58 3.05
CA PRO A 67 -4.86 13.31 1.79
C PRO A 67 -3.93 12.90 0.64
N ALA A 68 -2.76 13.54 0.55
CA ALA A 68 -1.76 13.22 -0.48
C ALA A 68 -1.26 11.77 -0.38
N MET A 69 -1.09 11.26 0.84
CA MET A 69 -0.67 9.87 1.06
C MET A 69 -1.77 8.89 0.66
N GLY A 70 -3.03 9.16 1.03
CA GLY A 70 -4.16 8.34 0.61
C GLY A 70 -4.27 8.21 -0.91
N ALA A 71 -4.07 9.29 -1.65
CA ALA A 71 -4.08 9.27 -3.12
C ALA A 71 -2.97 8.39 -3.70
N VAL A 72 -1.73 8.56 -3.24
CA VAL A 72 -0.58 7.74 -3.67
C VAL A 72 -0.80 6.26 -3.38
N MET A 73 -1.36 5.94 -2.22
CA MET A 73 -1.57 4.55 -1.81
C MET A 73 -2.71 3.89 -2.59
N ASN A 74 -3.73 4.65 -3.01
CA ASN A 74 -4.81 4.12 -3.86
C ASN A 74 -4.27 3.74 -5.24
N GLU A 75 -3.38 4.55 -5.81
CA GLU A 75 -2.68 4.17 -7.05
C GLU A 75 -1.73 2.97 -6.84
N SER A 76 -1.05 2.91 -5.70
CA SER A 76 -0.14 1.82 -5.37
C SER A 76 -0.87 0.47 -5.24
N VAL A 77 -2.05 0.45 -4.63
CA VAL A 77 -2.89 -0.77 -4.50
C VAL A 77 -3.22 -1.39 -5.87
N LYS A 78 -3.46 -0.57 -6.89
CA LYS A 78 -3.74 -1.07 -8.25
C LYS A 78 -2.59 -1.87 -8.86
N ILE A 79 -1.34 -1.60 -8.45
CA ILE A 79 -0.18 -2.38 -8.90
C ILE A 79 -0.22 -3.78 -8.28
N TRP A 80 -0.49 -3.88 -6.98
CA TRP A 80 -0.63 -5.17 -6.29
C TRP A 80 -1.78 -6.00 -6.87
N GLU A 81 -2.90 -5.35 -7.19
CA GLU A 81 -4.06 -5.98 -7.83
C GLU A 81 -3.82 -6.38 -9.29
N SER A 82 -2.82 -5.81 -9.96
CA SER A 82 -2.58 -6.06 -11.40
C SER A 82 -2.01 -7.44 -11.70
N ASP A 83 -1.24 -8.01 -10.76
CA ASP A 83 -0.75 -9.38 -10.84
C ASP A 83 -0.57 -9.96 -9.42
N PRO A 84 -1.68 -10.31 -8.74
CA PRO A 84 -1.63 -10.76 -7.35
C PRO A 84 -0.79 -12.02 -7.17
N GLN A 85 -0.71 -12.87 -8.19
CA GLN A 85 0.10 -14.08 -8.15
C GLN A 85 1.59 -13.76 -8.19
N ALA A 86 2.04 -12.92 -9.13
CA ALA A 86 3.45 -12.55 -9.22
C ALA A 86 3.93 -11.74 -8.02
N PHE A 87 3.05 -10.92 -7.43
CA PHE A 87 3.37 -10.12 -6.25
C PHE A 87 3.05 -10.80 -4.92
N HIS A 88 2.58 -12.05 -4.93
CA HIS A 88 2.16 -12.77 -3.73
C HIS A 88 1.17 -11.96 -2.87
N PHE A 89 0.26 -11.22 -3.52
CA PHE A 89 -0.69 -10.37 -2.85
C PHE A 89 -1.92 -11.15 -2.38
N HIS A 90 -2.12 -11.18 -1.07
CA HIS A 90 -3.24 -11.80 -0.38
C HIS A 90 -4.23 -10.73 0.09
N GLN A 91 -5.28 -10.52 -0.70
CA GLN A 91 -6.30 -9.50 -0.43
C GLN A 91 -7.30 -9.96 0.65
N CYS A 92 -6.87 -9.93 1.92
CA CYS A 92 -7.71 -10.25 3.08
C CYS A 92 -8.40 -9.02 3.71
N GLY A 93 -8.19 -7.84 3.13
CA GLY A 93 -8.63 -6.56 3.65
C GLY A 93 -7.85 -6.07 4.88
N TYR A 94 -8.18 -4.87 5.36
CA TYR A 94 -7.55 -4.22 6.51
C TYR A 94 -8.59 -3.52 7.38
N ILE A 95 -8.58 -3.77 8.69
CA ILE A 95 -9.52 -3.19 9.63
C ILE A 95 -8.78 -2.26 10.60
N ALA A 96 -9.15 -0.98 10.61
CA ALA A 96 -8.80 -0.04 11.66
C ALA A 96 -9.96 0.08 12.64
N VAL A 97 -9.70 -0.04 13.94
CA VAL A 97 -10.69 0.20 14.99
C VAL A 97 -10.13 1.21 15.97
N VAL A 98 -10.87 2.29 16.24
CA VAL A 98 -10.36 3.46 16.96
C VAL A 98 -11.33 3.92 18.07
N PRO A 99 -10.84 4.64 19.09
CA PRO A 99 -11.69 5.25 20.11
C PRO A 99 -12.35 6.54 19.62
N GLU A 100 -13.26 7.08 20.44
CA GLU A 100 -14.11 8.26 20.13
C GLU A 100 -13.30 9.47 19.69
N THR A 101 -12.13 9.67 20.28
CA THR A 101 -11.23 10.78 19.95
C THR A 101 -10.73 10.78 18.50
N GLN A 102 -10.94 9.70 17.74
CA GLN A 102 -10.53 9.56 16.34
C GLN A 102 -11.73 9.32 15.39
N ASP A 103 -12.97 9.44 15.86
CA ASP A 103 -14.16 9.20 15.04
C ASP A 103 -14.19 10.09 13.78
N ASP A 104 -13.94 11.39 13.95
CA ASP A 104 -13.95 12.36 12.86
C ASP A 104 -12.80 12.14 11.87
N ASP A 105 -11.63 11.73 12.37
CA ASP A 105 -10.47 11.43 11.54
C ASP A 105 -10.75 10.23 10.64
N VAL A 106 -11.35 9.17 11.19
CA VAL A 106 -11.69 7.95 10.44
C VAL A 106 -12.83 8.20 9.45
N ALA A 107 -13.87 8.98 9.83
CA ALA A 107 -14.92 9.40 8.92
C ALA A 107 -14.33 10.18 7.73
N SER A 108 -13.41 11.10 8.00
CA SER A 108 -12.71 11.88 6.96
C SER A 108 -11.86 11.00 6.04
N ILE A 109 -11.21 9.96 6.55
CA ILE A 109 -10.46 8.99 5.74
C ILE A 109 -11.43 8.20 4.84
N TYR A 110 -12.53 7.70 5.41
CA TYR A 110 -13.56 6.96 4.67
C TYR A 110 -14.15 7.77 3.52
N GLU A 111 -14.55 9.03 3.76
CA GLU A 111 -15.09 9.90 2.72
C GLU A 111 -14.11 10.08 1.54
N ARG A 112 -12.81 10.25 1.85
CA ARG A 112 -11.77 10.35 0.83
C ARG A 112 -11.61 9.05 0.06
N GLN A 113 -11.68 7.90 0.73
CA GLN A 113 -11.61 6.58 0.09
C GLN A 113 -12.76 6.39 -0.88
N ILE A 114 -14.00 6.61 -0.44
CA ILE A 114 -15.18 6.49 -1.32
C ILE A 114 -15.10 7.45 -2.50
N LYS A 115 -14.71 8.71 -2.26
CA LYS A 115 -14.51 9.70 -3.34
C LYS A 115 -13.42 9.27 -4.32
N GLY A 116 -12.38 8.58 -3.84
CA GLY A 116 -11.29 8.03 -4.65
C GLY A 116 -11.58 6.68 -5.31
N GLY A 117 -12.80 6.13 -5.17
CA GLY A 117 -13.15 4.81 -5.69
C GLY A 117 -12.48 3.65 -4.93
N TYR A 118 -12.10 3.88 -3.68
CA TYR A 118 -11.53 2.86 -2.80
C TYR A 118 -12.64 2.27 -1.92
N GLU A 119 -13.00 1.01 -2.17
CA GLU A 119 -14.11 0.35 -1.49
C GLU A 119 -13.79 0.11 -0.01
N ALA A 120 -14.64 0.65 0.87
CA ALA A 120 -14.51 0.51 2.30
C ALA A 120 -15.87 0.49 3.01
N THR A 121 -15.90 0.02 4.25
CA THR A 121 -17.06 0.05 5.13
C THR A 121 -16.71 0.77 6.42
N LEU A 122 -17.49 1.80 6.74
CA LEU A 122 -17.42 2.51 8.01
C LEU A 122 -18.57 2.07 8.93
N VAL A 123 -18.26 1.71 10.16
CA VAL A 123 -19.22 1.46 11.25
C VAL A 123 -18.88 2.37 12.41
N GLN A 124 -19.87 3.14 12.89
CA GLN A 124 -19.71 4.04 14.03
C GLN A 124 -20.72 3.74 15.14
N GLY A 125 -20.31 3.97 16.39
CA GLY A 125 -21.00 3.64 17.63
C GLY A 125 -20.47 2.36 18.28
N GLU A 126 -20.13 2.43 19.58
CA GLU A 126 -19.42 1.36 20.29
C GLU A 126 -20.12 0.00 20.20
N GLN A 127 -21.43 -0.06 20.45
CA GLN A 127 -22.15 -1.33 20.39
C GLN A 127 -22.20 -1.91 18.97
N LYS A 128 -22.29 -1.05 17.95
CA LYS A 128 -22.31 -1.48 16.54
C LYS A 128 -20.94 -2.01 16.13
N VAL A 129 -19.86 -1.30 16.48
CA VAL A 129 -18.48 -1.75 16.26
C VAL A 129 -18.23 -3.07 16.99
N PHE A 130 -18.61 -3.18 18.26
CA PHE A 130 -18.44 -4.41 19.02
C PHE A 130 -19.16 -5.61 18.38
N ASN A 131 -20.42 -5.41 17.96
CA ASN A 131 -21.20 -6.46 17.29
C ASN A 131 -20.60 -6.84 15.93
N TYR A 132 -20.16 -5.84 15.15
CA TYR A 132 -19.52 -6.07 13.86
C TYR A 132 -18.24 -6.88 14.01
N MET A 133 -17.37 -6.49 14.95
CA MET A 133 -16.11 -7.19 15.21
C MET A 133 -16.35 -8.61 15.72
N ARG A 134 -17.40 -8.88 16.52
CA ARG A 134 -17.74 -10.26 16.93
C ARG A 134 -18.22 -11.16 15.79
N ASN A 135 -18.77 -10.59 14.72
CA ASN A 135 -19.14 -11.38 13.55
C ASN A 135 -17.90 -11.87 12.78
N ILE A 136 -16.79 -11.14 12.84
CA ILE A 136 -15.52 -11.49 12.18
C ILE A 136 -14.63 -12.30 13.13
N PHE A 137 -14.53 -11.87 14.38
CA PHE A 137 -13.73 -12.45 15.45
C PHE A 137 -14.65 -12.83 16.64
N PRO A 138 -15.20 -14.05 16.68
CA PRO A 138 -16.20 -14.46 17.68
C PRO A 138 -15.77 -14.27 19.14
N ASP A 139 -14.46 -14.27 19.39
CA ASP A 139 -13.80 -14.10 20.67
C ASP A 139 -13.42 -12.64 21.00
N TRP A 140 -13.86 -11.65 20.20
CA TRP A 140 -13.59 -10.23 20.41
C TRP A 140 -14.06 -9.73 21.78
N ARG A 141 -13.16 -9.07 22.52
CA ARG A 141 -13.41 -8.54 23.88
C ARG A 141 -13.11 -7.05 24.05
N ALA A 142 -12.53 -6.39 23.04
CA ALA A 142 -12.13 -5.00 23.14
C ALA A 142 -13.34 -4.05 23.33
N ARG A 143 -13.14 -3.01 24.15
CA ARG A 143 -14.15 -2.02 24.58
C ARG A 143 -13.60 -0.60 24.35
N GLY A 144 -14.48 0.40 24.41
CA GLY A 144 -14.10 1.80 24.23
C GLY A 144 -13.70 2.17 22.79
N LEU A 145 -14.16 1.37 21.82
CA LEU A 145 -13.90 1.56 20.41
C LEU A 145 -15.21 1.93 19.70
N THR A 146 -15.22 3.07 19.05
CA THR A 146 -16.44 3.72 18.55
C THR A 146 -16.48 3.79 17.04
N SER A 147 -15.35 3.74 16.35
CA SER A 147 -15.31 3.69 14.89
C SER A 147 -14.48 2.51 14.38
N MET A 148 -14.98 1.86 13.34
CA MET A 148 -14.31 0.80 12.59
C MET A 148 -14.35 1.13 11.11
N LEU A 149 -13.20 1.12 10.47
CA LEU A 149 -13.07 1.23 9.02
C LEU A 149 -12.46 -0.04 8.46
N TYR A 150 -13.19 -0.70 7.56
CA TYR A 150 -12.76 -1.89 6.85
C TYR A 150 -12.47 -1.57 5.39
N GLU A 151 -11.21 -1.74 4.99
CA GLU A 151 -10.70 -1.56 3.64
C GLU A 151 -10.70 -2.90 2.89
N HIS A 152 -11.66 -3.11 1.98
CA HIS A 152 -11.85 -4.40 1.29
C HIS A 152 -10.75 -4.72 0.27
N ARG A 153 -10.13 -3.67 -0.29
CA ARG A 153 -9.04 -3.77 -1.28
C ARG A 153 -7.65 -3.97 -0.66
N SER A 154 -7.56 -3.96 0.67
CA SER A 154 -6.29 -4.11 1.38
C SER A 154 -5.86 -5.56 1.54
N GLY A 155 -4.65 -5.77 2.05
CA GLY A 155 -4.14 -7.10 2.31
C GLY A 155 -2.67 -7.10 2.71
N PHE A 156 -1.97 -8.18 2.37
CA PHE A 156 -0.53 -8.29 2.58
C PHE A 156 0.17 -8.99 1.41
N ALA A 157 1.50 -8.85 1.31
CA ALA A 157 2.32 -9.56 0.32
C ALA A 157 3.65 -10.07 0.89
N PHE A 158 3.96 -11.36 0.66
CA PHE A 158 5.25 -12.01 0.94
C PHE A 158 5.35 -13.42 0.33
#